data_AF-A0A1C5C764-F1
#
_entry.id   AF-A0A1C5C764-F1
#
_cell.length_a   1.000
_cell.length_b   1.000
_cell.length_c   1.000
_cell.angle_alpha   90.00
_cell.angle_beta   90.00
_cell.angle_gamma   90.00
#
_symmetry.space_group_name_H-M   'P 1'
#
loop_
_entity.id
_entity.type
_entity.pdbx_description
1 polymer ?
#
loop_
_entity_poly.entity_id
_entity_poly.type
_entity_poly.pdbx_seq_one_letter_code
_entity_poly.pdbx_strand_id
1 'polypeptide(L)'
;MSVIGQEAGIEHGSMRGYRQHTYRRIKATEECGCLAAVREHQRKSKPVTGRSEKQKQWFGGQFVHSGTGSQPGRPILPPGDCPTDGCGQECAGRTVQRLGWVRVHVQGSEVPPRTFCSGSCATVGIALAELRMKPTA
;
A
#
# COMPACT_ATOMS: atom_id res chain seq x y z
N MET A 1 7.84 -12.43 41.25
CA MET A 1 8.59 -12.39 39.98
C MET A 1 7.92 -11.32 39.12
N SER A 2 8.65 -10.26 38.76
CA SER A 2 8.08 -9.13 38.02
C SER A 2 7.82 -9.53 36.57
N VAL A 3 6.63 -9.22 36.06
CA VAL A 3 6.23 -9.60 34.71
C VAL A 3 7.00 -8.75 33.69
N ILE A 4 7.60 -9.40 32.70
CA ILE A 4 8.38 -8.73 31.65
C ILE A 4 7.50 -7.71 30.91
N GLY A 5 7.94 -6.45 30.87
CA GLY A 5 7.24 -5.34 30.20
C GLY A 5 6.30 -4.53 31.09
N GLN A 6 6.16 -4.85 32.38
CA GLN A 6 5.28 -4.13 33.31
C GLN A 6 5.81 -2.73 33.64
N GLU A 7 7.14 -2.58 33.76
CA GLU A 7 7.82 -1.28 33.89
C GLU A 7 7.71 -0.41 32.64
N ALA A 8 7.47 -1.02 31.48
CA ALA A 8 7.18 -0.31 30.24
C ALA A 8 5.70 0.11 30.13
N GLY A 9 4.84 -0.22 31.11
CA GLY A 9 3.41 0.07 31.05
C GLY A 9 2.68 -0.74 29.98
N ILE A 10 3.13 -1.97 29.71
CA ILE A 10 2.41 -2.87 28.80
C ILE A 10 1.21 -3.47 29.53
N GLU A 11 0.04 -3.46 28.88
CA GLU A 11 -1.16 -4.13 29.40
C GLU A 11 -1.00 -5.65 29.27
N HIS A 12 -0.97 -6.40 30.36
CA HIS A 12 -0.78 -7.87 30.32
C HIS A 12 -2.09 -8.66 30.16
N GLY A 13 -2.00 -9.93 29.76
CA GLY A 13 -3.16 -10.83 29.66
C GLY A 13 -4.14 -10.53 28.52
N SER A 14 -3.79 -9.65 27.57
CA SER A 14 -4.70 -9.27 26.47
C SER A 14 -4.01 -9.28 25.11
N MET A 15 -4.82 -9.36 24.05
CA MET A 15 -4.34 -9.25 22.67
C MET A 15 -3.73 -7.87 22.38
N ARG A 16 -4.25 -6.81 23.03
CA ARG A 16 -3.68 -5.46 22.94
C ARG A 16 -2.29 -5.40 23.56
N GLY A 17 -2.11 -6.05 24.71
CA GLY A 17 -0.82 -6.26 25.36
C GLY A 17 0.23 -6.91 24.49
N TYR A 18 -0.12 -8.01 23.85
CA TYR A 18 0.77 -8.69 22.92
C TYR A 18 1.21 -7.77 21.76
N ARG A 19 0.31 -6.95 21.22
CA ARG A 19 0.67 -5.98 20.16
C ARG A 19 1.65 -4.93 20.65
N GLN A 20 1.54 -4.50 21.91
CA GLN A 20 2.48 -3.57 22.53
C GLN A 20 3.87 -4.21 22.72
N HIS A 21 3.95 -5.49 23.10
CA HIS A 21 5.20 -6.26 23.11
C HIS A 21 5.88 -6.27 21.74
N THR A 22 5.12 -6.56 20.68
CA THR A 22 5.63 -6.58 19.30
C THR A 22 6.12 -5.21 18.85
N TYR A 23 5.34 -4.16 19.07
CA TYR A 23 5.68 -2.80 18.65
C TYR A 23 6.91 -2.27 19.37
N ARG A 24 7.03 -2.54 20.67
CA ARG A 24 8.14 -2.09 21.53
C ARG A 24 9.32 -3.06 21.54
N ARG A 25 9.23 -4.15 20.77
CA ARG A 25 10.25 -5.21 20.64
C ARG A 25 10.66 -5.84 21.98
N ILE A 26 9.73 -5.88 22.94
CA ILE A 26 9.92 -6.54 24.24
C ILE A 26 9.36 -7.95 24.13
N LYS A 27 10.15 -8.98 24.42
CA LYS A 27 9.70 -10.38 24.33
C LYS A 27 8.53 -10.62 25.29
N ALA A 28 7.43 -11.15 24.77
CA ALA A 28 6.34 -11.66 25.60
C ALA A 28 6.72 -13.05 26.14
N THR A 29 6.55 -13.29 27.43
CA THR A 29 6.76 -14.59 28.08
C THR A 29 5.42 -15.20 28.50
N GLU A 30 5.41 -16.49 28.83
CA GLU A 30 4.20 -17.18 29.34
C GLU A 30 3.67 -16.50 30.62
N GLU A 31 4.57 -16.01 31.47
CA GLU A 31 4.25 -15.27 32.71
C GLU A 31 3.46 -13.97 32.45
N CYS A 32 3.57 -13.39 31.25
CA CYS A 32 2.91 -12.14 30.90
C CYS A 32 1.45 -12.35 30.43
N GLY A 33 1.02 -13.60 30.24
CA GLY A 33 -0.36 -13.97 29.88
C GLY A 33 -0.79 -13.54 28.46
N CYS A 34 -0.03 -12.65 27.79
CA CYS A 34 -0.32 -12.19 26.44
C CYS A 34 -0.22 -13.32 25.40
N LEU A 35 0.67 -14.30 25.61
CA LEU A 35 0.75 -15.48 24.74
C LEU A 35 -0.49 -16.37 24.85
N ALA A 36 -1.06 -16.51 26.05
CA ALA A 36 -2.31 -17.23 26.26
C ALA A 36 -3.48 -16.52 25.56
N ALA A 37 -3.56 -15.19 25.65
CA ALA A 37 -4.57 -14.39 24.95
C ALA A 37 -4.47 -14.53 23.42
N VAL A 38 -3.26 -14.62 22.85
CA VAL A 38 -3.05 -14.90 21.42
C VAL A 38 -3.57 -16.28 21.04
N ARG A 39 -3.21 -17.32 21.81
CA ARG A 39 -3.68 -18.69 21.57
C ARG A 39 -5.21 -18.78 21.62
N GLU A 40 -5.82 -18.12 22.58
CA GLU A 40 -7.28 -18.07 22.71
C GLU A 40 -7.93 -17.32 21.54
N HIS A 41 -7.36 -16.17 21.13
CA HIS A 41 -7.82 -15.45 19.95
C HIS A 41 -7.72 -16.32 18.70
N GLN A 42 -6.60 -17.03 18.51
CA GLN A 42 -6.41 -17.96 17.38
C GLN A 42 -7.42 -19.11 17.38
N ARG A 43 -7.75 -19.66 18.56
CA ARG A 43 -8.78 -20.69 18.72
C ARG A 43 -10.19 -20.17 18.40
N LYS A 44 -10.50 -18.93 18.77
CA LYS A 44 -11.80 -18.28 18.53
C LYS A 44 -11.94 -17.77 17.10
N SER A 45 -10.85 -17.34 16.47
CA SER A 45 -10.84 -16.98 15.07
C SER A 45 -11.06 -18.24 14.25
N LYS A 46 -12.21 -18.33 13.57
CA LYS A 46 -12.43 -19.35 12.54
C LYS A 46 -11.25 -19.26 11.57
N PRO A 47 -10.60 -20.38 11.21
CA PRO A 47 -9.64 -20.34 10.14
C PRO A 47 -10.38 -19.76 8.93
N VAL A 48 -9.76 -18.82 8.22
CA VAL A 48 -10.30 -18.30 6.95
C VAL A 48 -10.13 -19.42 5.91
N THR A 49 -10.83 -20.54 6.09
CA THR A 49 -11.00 -21.60 5.11
C THR A 49 -12.13 -21.16 4.19
N GLY A 50 -11.81 -20.26 3.26
CA GLY A 50 -12.87 -19.71 2.42
C GLY A 50 -12.43 -18.63 1.45
N ARG A 51 -11.22 -18.71 0.88
CA ARG A 51 -11.06 -18.11 -0.45
C ARG A 51 -11.73 -19.05 -1.44
N SER A 52 -12.82 -18.55 -2.04
CA SER A 52 -13.63 -19.23 -3.06
C SER A 52 -12.76 -19.95 -4.10
N GLU A 53 -13.19 -21.09 -4.63
CA GLU A 53 -12.54 -21.79 -5.75
C GLU A 53 -12.19 -20.82 -6.89
N LYS A 54 -13.07 -19.85 -7.20
CA LYS A 54 -12.82 -18.80 -8.21
C LYS A 54 -11.62 -17.91 -7.87
N GLN A 55 -11.32 -17.74 -6.58
CA GLN A 55 -10.18 -16.96 -6.09
C GLN A 55 -8.88 -17.79 -6.07
N LYS A 56 -8.98 -19.13 -6.02
CA LYS A 56 -7.86 -20.06 -6.24
C LYS A 56 -7.53 -20.24 -7.73
N GLN A 57 -8.48 -19.99 -8.62
CA GLN A 57 -8.33 -20.13 -10.07
C GLN A 57 -7.61 -18.94 -10.75
N TRP A 58 -7.39 -17.84 -10.02
CA TRP A 58 -6.53 -16.75 -10.50
C TRP A 58 -5.06 -17.18 -10.35
N PHE A 59 -4.35 -17.37 -11.47
CA PHE A 59 -2.97 -17.87 -11.63
C PHE A 59 -2.75 -19.37 -11.87
N GLY A 60 -3.60 -20.03 -12.67
CA GLY A 60 -3.17 -21.19 -13.48
C GLY A 60 -2.49 -22.35 -12.74
N GLY A 61 -2.74 -22.52 -11.44
CA GLY A 61 -2.22 -23.64 -10.65
C GLY A 61 -0.76 -23.57 -10.18
N GLN A 62 -0.05 -22.44 -10.29
CA GLN A 62 1.32 -22.34 -9.75
C GLN A 62 1.35 -21.63 -8.38
N PHE A 63 1.59 -22.42 -7.33
CA PHE A 63 2.02 -21.91 -6.03
C PHE A 63 3.47 -21.44 -6.12
N VAL A 64 3.67 -20.13 -6.31
CA VAL A 64 4.99 -19.53 -6.08
C VAL A 64 5.26 -19.61 -4.58
N HIS A 65 6.18 -20.49 -4.23
CA HIS A 65 6.66 -20.67 -2.87
C HIS A 65 7.15 -19.33 -2.30
N SER A 66 6.62 -18.99 -1.12
CA SER A 66 7.29 -18.24 -0.05
C SER A 66 8.17 -17.03 -0.44
N GLY A 67 7.65 -15.82 -0.20
CA GLY A 67 8.46 -14.65 0.19
C GLY A 67 8.44 -13.45 -0.75
N THR A 68 8.05 -13.62 -2.01
CA THR A 68 8.18 -12.57 -3.05
C THR A 68 6.97 -12.61 -3.98
N GLY A 69 5.77 -12.43 -3.42
CA GLY A 69 4.54 -12.30 -4.18
C GLY A 69 4.42 -10.92 -4.82
N SER A 70 5.34 -10.58 -5.73
CA SER A 70 5.13 -9.45 -6.62
C SER A 70 3.92 -9.81 -7.47
N GLN A 71 2.82 -9.08 -7.28
CA GLN A 71 1.73 -9.12 -8.25
C GLN A 71 2.34 -8.91 -9.64
N PRO A 72 1.86 -9.59 -10.70
CA PRO A 72 2.25 -9.20 -12.04
C PRO A 72 1.98 -7.70 -12.12
N GLY A 73 3.05 -6.92 -12.35
CA GLY A 73 2.93 -5.47 -12.39
C GLY A 73 1.79 -5.14 -13.32
N ARG A 74 0.85 -4.30 -12.87
CA ARG A 74 -0.21 -3.78 -13.74
C ARG A 74 0.50 -3.33 -15.02
N PRO A 75 0.10 -3.80 -16.21
CA PRO A 75 0.75 -3.39 -17.44
C PRO A 75 0.74 -1.86 -17.47
N ILE A 76 1.93 -1.28 -17.40
CA ILE A 76 2.10 0.15 -17.56
C ILE A 76 1.89 0.37 -19.05
N LEU A 77 0.66 0.76 -19.39
CA LEU A 77 0.36 1.24 -20.73
C LEU A 77 1.37 2.35 -21.07
N PRO A 78 1.89 2.37 -22.31
CA PRO A 78 2.81 3.41 -22.74
C PRO A 78 2.22 4.81 -22.46
N PRO A 79 3.07 5.83 -22.31
CA PRO A 79 2.62 7.19 -22.04
C PRO A 79 1.66 7.67 -23.13
N GLY A 80 0.40 7.94 -22.77
CA GLY A 80 -0.64 8.41 -23.70
C GLY A 80 -1.73 7.38 -24.02
N ASP A 81 -1.51 6.09 -23.77
CA ASP A 81 -2.47 5.01 -24.09
C ASP A 81 -3.47 4.74 -22.95
N CYS A 82 -3.61 5.67 -22.01
CA CYS A 82 -4.57 5.51 -20.92
C CYS A 82 -5.99 5.58 -21.50
N PRO A 83 -6.82 4.52 -21.41
CA PRO A 83 -8.18 4.54 -21.96
C PRO A 83 -9.13 5.41 -21.13
N THR A 84 -8.66 5.96 -20.01
CA THR A 84 -9.49 6.82 -19.16
C THR A 84 -9.67 8.18 -19.82
N ASP A 85 -10.92 8.49 -20.16
CA ASP A 85 -11.33 9.76 -20.74
C ASP A 85 -10.82 10.97 -19.93
N GLY A 86 -10.08 11.85 -20.60
CA GLY A 86 -9.48 13.05 -20.01
C GLY A 86 -8.12 12.85 -19.34
N CYS A 87 -7.58 11.63 -19.26
CA CYS A 87 -6.26 11.38 -18.70
C CYS A 87 -5.16 11.97 -19.59
N GLY A 88 -4.24 12.73 -18.99
CA GLY A 88 -3.15 13.41 -19.70
C GLY A 88 -3.57 14.70 -20.40
N GLN A 89 -4.82 15.15 -20.27
CA GLN A 89 -5.27 16.41 -20.86
C GLN A 89 -4.63 17.62 -20.18
N GLU A 90 -4.37 18.66 -20.98
CA GLU A 90 -3.84 19.93 -20.50
C GLU A 90 -4.85 20.65 -19.61
N CYS A 91 -4.36 21.22 -18.51
CA CYS A 91 -5.19 21.97 -17.58
C CYS A 91 -5.49 23.38 -18.13
N ALA A 92 -6.56 23.52 -18.90
CA ALA A 92 -7.11 24.83 -19.26
C ALA A 92 -7.82 25.47 -18.03
N GLY A 93 -7.06 26.15 -17.16
CA GLY A 93 -7.62 26.93 -16.06
C GLY A 93 -8.16 26.13 -14.87
N ARG A 94 -9.05 26.77 -14.08
CA ARG A 94 -9.53 26.33 -12.75
C ARG A 94 -10.23 24.97 -12.89
N THR A 95 -9.48 23.92 -12.56
CA THR A 95 -9.78 22.53 -12.90
C THR A 95 -10.87 21.96 -12.00
N VAL A 96 -11.87 21.33 -12.59
CA VAL A 96 -12.85 20.51 -11.86
C VAL A 96 -12.07 19.41 -11.14
N GLN A 97 -12.05 19.46 -9.81
CA GLN A 97 -11.43 18.45 -8.96
C GLN A 97 -12.24 17.14 -9.08
N ARG A 98 -11.96 16.33 -10.10
CA ARG A 98 -12.44 14.95 -10.15
C ARG A 98 -11.75 14.19 -9.00
N LEU A 99 -12.53 13.68 -8.05
CA LEU A 99 -12.00 12.90 -6.92
C LEU A 99 -11.07 11.78 -7.41
N GLY A 100 -9.89 11.69 -6.82
CA GLY A 100 -8.87 10.69 -7.17
C GLY A 100 -7.97 11.03 -8.36
N TRP A 101 -8.19 12.17 -9.02
CA TRP A 101 -7.33 12.64 -10.11
C TRP A 101 -6.16 13.48 -9.57
N VAL A 102 -5.02 13.40 -10.25
CA VAL A 102 -3.77 14.05 -9.88
C VAL A 102 -3.39 15.07 -10.93
N ARG A 103 -3.19 16.32 -10.52
CA ARG A 103 -2.62 17.35 -11.39
C ARG A 103 -1.09 17.33 -11.27
N VAL A 104 -0.42 17.26 -12.41
CA VAL A 104 1.04 17.32 -12.51
C VAL A 104 1.44 18.65 -13.12
N HIS A 105 2.40 19.31 -12.48
CA HIS A 105 3.09 20.49 -12.98
C HIS A 105 4.54 20.40 -12.50
N VAL A 106 5.49 20.38 -13.43
CA VAL A 106 6.92 20.37 -13.14
C VAL A 106 7.46 21.76 -13.47
N GLN A 107 7.92 22.47 -12.44
CA GLN A 107 8.44 23.82 -12.61
C GLN A 107 9.68 23.80 -13.52
N GLY A 108 9.72 24.73 -14.48
CA GLY A 108 10.82 24.79 -15.45
C GLY A 108 10.67 23.83 -16.63
N SER A 109 9.66 22.96 -16.64
CA SER A 109 9.33 22.17 -17.81
C SER A 109 8.71 23.02 -18.93
N GLU A 110 8.93 22.61 -20.17
CA GLU A 110 8.19 23.07 -21.34
C GLU A 110 6.79 22.44 -21.43
N VAL A 111 6.57 21.34 -20.72
CA VAL A 111 5.28 20.65 -20.74
C VAL A 111 4.27 21.43 -19.88
N PRO A 112 3.12 21.82 -20.44
CA PRO A 112 2.10 22.52 -19.66
C PRO A 112 1.49 21.60 -18.60
N PRO A 113 0.91 22.16 -17.51
CA PRO A 113 0.26 21.37 -16.48
C PRO A 113 -0.82 20.44 -17.04
N ARG A 114 -0.85 19.18 -16.58
CA ARG A 114 -1.80 18.14 -17.05
C ARG A 114 -2.48 17.42 -15.89
N THR A 115 -3.67 16.85 -16.13
CA THR A 115 -4.41 16.04 -15.16
C THR A 115 -4.40 14.55 -15.52
N PHE A 116 -4.24 13.70 -14.52
CA PHE A 116 -4.12 12.26 -14.65
C PHE A 116 -5.13 11.54 -13.77
N CYS A 117 -5.67 10.41 -14.25
CA CYS A 117 -6.72 9.67 -13.55
C CYS A 117 -6.22 8.87 -12.33
N SER A 118 -4.91 8.73 -12.17
CA SER A 118 -4.30 7.95 -11.10
C SER A 118 -2.86 8.38 -10.83
N GLY A 119 -2.34 8.00 -9.66
CA GLY A 119 -0.93 8.22 -9.30
C GLY A 119 0.05 7.59 -10.29
N SER A 120 -0.24 6.39 -10.81
CA SER A 120 0.64 5.73 -11.79
C SER A 120 0.74 6.49 -13.10
N CYS A 121 -0.38 7.02 -13.61
CA CYS A 121 -0.37 7.87 -14.79
C CYS A 121 0.32 9.22 -14.51
N ALA A 122 0.18 9.76 -13.30
CA ALA A 122 0.87 10.97 -12.88
C ALA A 122 2.40 10.79 -12.85
N THR A 123 2.91 9.64 -12.38
CA THR A 123 4.35 9.33 -12.40
C THR A 123 4.92 9.38 -13.81
N VAL A 124 4.20 8.81 -14.78
CA VAL A 124 4.59 8.88 -16.19
C VAL A 124 4.55 10.32 -16.71
N GLY A 125 3.52 11.08 -16.35
CA GLY A 125 3.40 12.50 -16.70
C GLY A 125 4.55 13.36 -16.14
N ILE A 126 5.00 13.09 -14.91
CA ILE A 126 6.14 13.74 -14.27
C ILE A 126 7.42 13.43 -15.05
N ALA A 127 7.71 12.15 -15.29
CA ALA A 127 8.90 11.73 -16.03
C ALA A 127 8.97 12.38 -17.43
N LEU A 128 7.86 12.46 -18.15
CA LEU A 128 7.80 13.13 -19.45
C LEU A 128 8.05 14.64 -19.38
N ALA A 129 7.64 15.29 -18.30
CA ALA A 129 7.87 16.71 -18.08
C ALA A 129 9.33 16.98 -17.68
N GLU A 130 9.94 16.11 -16.87
CA GLU A 130 11.36 16.17 -16.49
C GLU A 130 12.31 15.95 -17.68
N LEU A 131 11.92 15.12 -18.66
CA LEU A 131 12.68 14.98 -19.91
C LEU A 131 12.64 16.23 -20.80
N ARG A 132 11.75 17.18 -20.52
CA ARG A 132 11.53 18.40 -21.31
C ARG A 132 11.69 19.65 -20.45
N MET A 133 12.75 19.69 -19.67
CA MET A 133 13.11 20.89 -18.91
C MET A 133 13.64 21.96 -19.85
N LYS A 134 13.23 23.21 -19.63
CA LYS A 134 13.82 24.36 -20.32
C LYS A 134 15.31 24.39 -19.99
N PRO A 135 16.20 24.63 -20.97
CA PRO A 135 17.60 24.84 -20.69
C PRO A 135 17.74 26.03 -19.74
N THR A 136 18.45 25.83 -18.63
CA THR A 136 18.78 26.91 -17.70
C THR A 136 19.77 27.83 -18.42
N ALA A 137 19.31 29.05 -18.73
CA ALA A 137 20.16 30.13 -19.24
C ALA A 137 21.12 30.63 -18.15
#